data_AF-A0A5B9QPZ8-F1
#
_entry.id   AF-A0A5B9QPZ8-F1
#
_cell.length_a   1.000
_cell.length_b   1.000
_cell.length_c   1.000
_cell.angle_alpha   90.00
_cell.angle_beta   90.00
_cell.angle_gamma   90.00
#
_symmetry.space_group_name_H-M   'P 1'
#
loop_
_entity.id
_entity.type
_entity.pdbx_description
1 polymer ?
#
loop_
_entity_poly.entity_id
_entity_poly.type
_entity_poly.pdbx_seq_one_letter_code
_entity_poly.pdbx_strand_id
1 'polypeptide(L)' 'MFTPGIWQALIVAMIVLLLFGTRLPSVMRSLGEGITEFKKGMKGTESDPNSRIEDQSE' A
#
# COMPACT_ATOMS: atom_id res chain seq x y z
N MET A 1 12.13 2.24 30.11
CA MET A 1 12.14 1.95 28.66
C MET A 1 10.83 1.24 28.34
N PHE A 2 9.83 1.97 27.86
CA PHE A 2 8.52 1.44 27.52
C PHE A 2 8.51 1.11 26.04
N THR A 3 8.92 -0.11 25.69
CA THR A 3 8.60 -0.65 24.37
C THR A 3 7.09 -0.83 24.35
N PRO A 4 6.33 -0.14 23.49
CA PRO A 4 4.90 -0.36 23.45
C PRO A 4 4.69 -1.82 23.06
N GLY A 5 4.26 -2.62 24.03
CA GLY A 5 4.04 -4.04 23.84
C GLY A 5 2.92 -4.25 22.82
N ILE A 6 2.89 -5.44 22.23
CA ILE A 6 1.82 -5.88 21.32
C ILE A 6 0.42 -5.59 21.92
N TRP A 7 0.30 -5.68 23.24
CA TRP A 7 -0.92 -5.33 23.98
C TRP A 7 -1.39 -3.88 23.83
N GLN A 8 -0.49 -2.90 23.82
CA GLN A 8 -0.85 -1.49 23.64
C GLN A 8 -1.26 -1.21 22.19
N ALA A 9 -0.58 -1.82 21.22
CA ALA A 9 -0.96 -1.71 19.81
C ALA A 9 -2.36 -2.29 19.56
N LEU A 10 -2.71 -3.42 20.19
CA LEU A 10 -4.06 -4.00 20.11
C LEU A 10 -5.14 -3.08 20.70
N ILE A 11 -4.88 -2.44 21.84
CA ILE A 11 -5.82 -1.49 22.45
C ILE A 11 -6.04 -0.28 21.54
N VAL A 12 -4.97 0.27 20.98
CA VAL A 12 -5.08 1.39 20.02
C VAL A 12 -5.84 0.96 18.77
N ALA A 13 -5.56 -0.22 18.22
CA ALA A 13 -6.29 -0.78 17.08
C ALA A 13 -7.78 -0.94 17.39
N MET A 14 -8.15 -1.40 18.60
CA MET A 14 -9.54 -1.50 19.04
C MET A 14 -10.23 -0.14 19.09
N ILE A 15 -9.57 0.90 19.62
CA ILE A 15 -10.12 2.26 19.69
C ILE A 15 -10.32 2.83 18.28
N VAL A 16 -9.32 2.68 17.40
CA VAL A 16 -9.42 3.10 16.00
C VAL A 16 -10.56 2.35 15.29
N LEU A 17 -10.72 1.05 15.54
CA LEU A 17 -11.82 0.27 14.98
C LEU A 17 -13.18 0.71 15.49
N LEU A 18 -13.31 1.16 16.74
CA LEU A 18 -14.57 1.71 17.27
C LEU A 18 -14.90 3.09 16.65
N LEU A 19 -13.90 3.95 16.47
CA LEU A 19 -14.11 5.28 15.90
C LEU A 19 -14.40 5.24 14.40
N PHE A 20 -13.67 4.41 13.65
CA PHE A 20 -13.79 4.32 12.20
C PHE A 20 -14.76 3.22 11.76
N GLY A 21 -14.99 2.21 12.59
CA GLY A 21 -15.93 1.11 12.32
C GLY A 21 -15.69 0.47 10.96
N THR A 22 -16.75 0.45 10.15
CA THR A 22 -16.75 -0.08 8.78
C THR A 22 -16.07 0.84 7.76
N ARG A 23 -15.70 2.08 8.12
CA ARG A 23 -15.05 3.03 7.22
C ARG A 23 -13.55 2.78 7.08
N LEU A 24 -12.91 2.11 8.05
CA LEU A 24 -11.49 1.77 8.03
C LEU A 24 -11.03 1.04 6.74
N PRO A 25 -11.69 -0.04 6.28
CA PRO A 25 -11.33 -0.70 5.02
C PRO A 25 -11.58 0.17 3.79
N SER A 26 -12.58 1.05 3.82
CA SER A 26 -12.87 1.97 2.71
C SER A 26 -11.76 3.01 2.56
N VAL A 27 -11.29 3.62 3.65
CA VAL A 27 -10.15 4.57 3.60
C VAL A 27 -8.84 3.86 3.25
N MET A 28 -8.63 2.64 3.77
CA MET A 28 -7.45 1.84 3.44
C MET A 28 -7.41 1.45 1.96
N ARG A 29 -8.56 1.15 1.35
CA ARG A 29 -8.67 0.87 -0.08
C ARG A 29 -8.32 2.09 -0.92
N SER A 30 -8.91 3.25 -0.65
CA SER A 30 -8.62 4.49 -1.40
C SER A 30 -7.16 4.93 -1.26
N LEU A 31 -6.56 4.81 -0.07
CA LEU A 31 -5.13 5.06 0.15
C LEU A 31 -4.26 4.01 -0.55
N GLY A 32 -4.64 2.74 -0.50
CA GLY A 32 -3.92 1.64 -1.13
C GLY A 32 -3.87 1.74 -2.65
N GLU A 33 -4.97 2.18 -3.26
CA GLU A 33 -5.05 2.46 -4.70
C GLU A 33 -4.10 3.61 -5.07
N GLY A 34 -4.11 4.72 -4.33
CA GLY A 34 -3.19 5.84 -4.54
C GLY A 34 -1.71 5.46 -4.38
N ILE A 35 -1.37 4.67 -3.36
CA ILE A 35 0.00 4.14 -3.17
C ILE A 35 0.39 3.19 -4.31
N THR A 36 -0.55 2.38 -4.80
CA THR A 36 -0.31 1.45 -5.90
C THR A 36 -0.04 2.20 -7.20
N GLU A 37 -0.83 3.22 -7.52
CA GLU A 37 -0.59 4.08 -8.69
C GLU A 37 0.70 4.86 -8.57
N PHE A 38 0.99 5.44 -7.39
CA PHE A 38 2.25 6.11 -7.11
C PHE A 38 3.45 5.17 -7.33
N LYS A 39 3.36 3.93 -6.82
CA LYS A 39 4.39 2.91 -7.01
C LYS A 39 4.53 2.48 -8.47
N LYS A 40 3.43 2.39 -9.23
CA LYS A 40 3.46 2.10 -10.67
C LYS A 40 4.11 3.23 -11.45
N GLY A 41 3.77 4.48 -11.17
CA GLY A 41 4.37 5.66 -11.81
C GLY A 41 5.87 5.76 -11.52
N MET A 42 6.28 5.53 -10.27
CA MET A 42 7.68 5.55 -9.87
C MET A 42 8.48 4.37 -10.46
N LYS A 43 7.86 3.18 -10.56
CA LYS A 43 8.46 2.02 -11.24
C LYS A 43 8.49 2.15 -12.76
N GLY A 44 7.56 2.87 -13.38
CA GLY A 44 7.58 3.16 -14.81
C GLY A 44 8.81 3.96 -15.25
N THR A 45 9.49 4.64 -14.32
CA THR A 45 10.79 5.28 -14.56
C THR A 45 11.98 4.32 -14.38
N GLU A 46 11.82 3.23 -13.62
CA GLU A 46 12.91 2.31 -13.24
C GLU A 46 12.81 0.92 -13.90
N SER A 47 11.70 0.61 -14.56
CA SER A 47 11.41 -0.71 -15.11
C SER A 47 10.73 -0.60 -16.47
N ASP A 48 11.51 -0.21 -17.47
CA ASP A 48 11.32 -0.63 -18.85
C ASP A 48 12.34 -1.75 -19.18
N PRO A 49 12.06 -3.02 -18.83
CA PRO A 49 12.85 -4.16 -19.30
C PRO A 49 12.25 -4.83 -20.56
N ASN A 50 11.24 -4.23 -21.22
CA ASN A 50 10.58 -4.85 -22.39
C ASN A 50 11.15 -4.43 -23.76
N SER A 51 12.43 -4.06 -23.81
CA SER A 51 13.23 -4.12 -25.04
C SER A 51 13.56 -5.56 -25.47
N ARG A 52 12.67 -6.55 -25.26
CA ARG A 52 13.06 -7.97 -25.36
C ARG A 52 12.25 -8.89 -26.25
N ILE A 53 11.11 -8.53 -26.80
CA ILE A 53 10.40 -9.40 -27.74
C ILE A 53 9.67 -8.52 -28.75
N GLU A 54 9.86 -8.79 -30.04
CA GLU A 54 9.08 -8.23 -31.18
C GLU A 54 9.61 -6.92 -31.80
N ASP A 55 10.80 -6.94 -32.45
CA ASP A 55 11.10 -6.14 -33.67
C ASP A 55 12.48 -6.49 -34.28
N GLN A 56 12.78 -7.78 -34.45
CA GLN A 56 13.93 -8.21 -35.29
C GLN A 56 13.58 -9.52 -36.00
N SER A 57 12.50 -9.44 -36.77
CA SER A 57 12.17 -10.39 -37.82
C SER A 57 11.76 -9.60 -39.04
N GLU A 58 12.69 -8.79 -39.56
CA GLU A 58 12.74 -8.32 -40.94
C GLU A 58 14.21 -8.21 -41.36
#